data_AF-A0A412YL95-F1
#
_entry.id   AF-A0A412YL95-F1
#
_cell.length_a   1.000
_cell.length_b   1.000
_cell.length_c   1.000
_cell.angle_alpha   90.00
_cell.angle_beta   90.00
_cell.angle_gamma   90.00
#
_symmetry.space_group_name_H-M   'P 1'
#
loop_
_entity.id
_entity.type
_entity.pdbx_description
1 polymer ?
#
loop_
_entity_poly.entity_id
_entity_poly.type
_entity_poly.pdbx_seq_one_letter_code
_entity_poly.pdbx_strand_id
1 'polypeptide(L)'
;MKKILFLFLLICCCACEEDKSVDPTLMPKATTTGENTLGCLIDGWVYSSGRYSIPSVSFFNDEENHYVTIDAEIGVFNSLHLVLVNPRQGANCTYTDAAFGREDLEDGEAHITRMDGTIISGTFSGGSIKEGRFDIKYREKPEGGEAVY
;
A
#
# COMPACT_ATOMS: atom_id res chain seq x y z
N MET A 1 -13.77 26.08 47.36
CA MET A 1 -12.66 25.62 46.50
C MET A 1 -13.13 24.48 45.58
N LYS A 2 -14.05 24.76 44.64
CA LYS A 2 -14.63 23.73 43.74
C LYS A 2 -14.57 24.14 42.26
N LYS A 3 -14.38 25.46 41.98
CA LYS A 3 -14.21 26.00 40.62
C LYS A 3 -12.79 25.80 40.05
N ILE A 4 -11.77 25.67 40.91
CA ILE A 4 -10.38 25.39 40.50
C ILE A 4 -10.21 23.94 40.02
N LEU A 5 -10.96 22.99 40.62
CA LEU A 5 -10.92 21.58 40.22
C LEU A 5 -11.50 21.36 38.82
N PHE A 6 -12.53 22.14 38.44
CA PHE A 6 -13.10 22.11 37.09
C PHE A 6 -12.18 22.74 36.04
N LEU A 7 -11.37 23.73 36.41
CA LEU A 7 -10.42 24.38 35.50
C LEU A 7 -9.26 23.45 35.10
N PHE A 8 -8.80 22.59 36.02
CA PHE A 8 -7.80 21.55 35.74
C PHE A 8 -8.33 20.44 34.84
N LEU A 9 -9.62 20.09 34.95
CA LEU A 9 -10.24 19.08 34.09
C LEU A 9 -10.39 19.56 32.63
N LEU A 10 -10.65 20.86 32.44
CA LEU A 10 -10.79 21.46 31.10
C LEU A 10 -9.44 21.56 30.36
N ILE A 11 -8.34 21.81 31.10
CA ILE A 11 -6.98 21.93 30.54
C ILE A 11 -6.42 20.56 30.10
N CYS A 12 -6.84 19.47 30.74
CA CYS A 12 -6.46 18.10 30.35
C CYS A 12 -7.11 17.62 29.04
N CYS A 13 -8.13 18.33 28.52
CA CYS A 13 -8.82 17.94 27.28
C CYS A 13 -8.24 18.59 26.01
N CYS A 14 -7.25 19.49 26.14
CA CYS A 14 -6.76 20.32 25.02
C CYS A 14 -5.28 20.10 24.68
N ALA A 15 -4.65 19.01 25.10
CA ALA A 15 -3.21 18.82 24.89
C ALA A 15 -2.87 17.47 24.26
N CYS A 16 -3.46 17.20 23.09
CA CYS A 16 -2.90 16.36 22.02
C CYS A 16 -3.58 16.80 20.71
N GLU A 17 -3.35 18.05 20.28
CA GLU A 17 -3.38 18.26 18.83
C GLU A 17 -2.14 17.55 18.31
N GLU A 18 -2.30 16.27 17.93
CA GLU A 18 -1.28 15.57 17.16
C GLU A 18 -0.95 16.46 15.97
N ASP A 19 0.34 16.70 15.78
CA ASP A 19 0.83 17.35 14.59
C ASP A 19 0.35 16.55 13.38
N LYS A 20 -0.70 17.07 12.72
CA LYS A 20 -1.30 16.45 11.53
C LYS A 20 -0.39 16.59 10.31
N SER A 21 0.79 17.20 10.47
CA SER A 21 1.79 17.16 9.41
C SER A 21 2.27 15.73 9.26
N VAL A 22 1.80 15.13 8.18
CA VAL A 22 2.21 13.80 7.75
C VAL A 22 3.62 13.92 7.24
N ASP A 23 4.56 13.25 7.87
CA ASP A 23 5.91 13.16 7.33
C ASP A 23 5.91 12.14 6.17
N PRO A 24 5.96 12.60 4.90
CA PRO A 24 5.92 11.71 3.75
C PRO A 24 7.21 10.90 3.61
N THR A 25 8.26 11.23 4.39
CA THR A 25 9.50 10.42 4.43
C THR A 25 9.28 9.05 5.05
N LEU A 26 8.15 8.84 5.73
CA LEU A 26 7.73 7.53 6.22
C LEU A 26 7.20 6.61 5.12
N MET A 27 6.83 7.14 3.95
CA MET A 27 6.49 6.28 2.81
C MET A 27 7.75 5.59 2.28
N PRO A 28 7.65 4.31 1.90
CA PRO A 28 8.73 3.64 1.19
C PRO A 28 9.16 4.44 -0.04
N LYS A 29 10.46 4.46 -0.32
CA LYS A 29 10.97 5.03 -1.57
C LYS A 29 10.42 4.20 -2.73
N ALA A 30 10.10 4.86 -3.84
CA ALA A 30 9.81 4.15 -5.07
C ALA A 30 11.10 3.48 -5.56
N THR A 31 11.16 2.17 -5.42
CA THR A 31 12.28 1.33 -5.84
C THR A 31 11.81 0.29 -6.84
N THR A 32 12.76 -0.35 -7.49
CA THR A 32 12.49 -1.46 -8.42
C THR A 32 13.39 -2.63 -8.10
N THR A 33 13.89 -2.77 -6.88
CA THR A 33 14.93 -3.76 -6.50
C THR A 33 14.35 -4.97 -5.78
N GLY A 34 13.05 -4.96 -5.49
CA GLY A 34 12.37 -6.02 -4.75
C GLY A 34 12.59 -5.91 -3.25
N GLU A 35 12.57 -4.70 -2.70
CA GLU A 35 12.79 -4.44 -1.26
C GLU A 35 11.67 -4.99 -0.34
N ASN A 36 10.61 -5.56 -0.92
CA ASN A 36 9.41 -6.05 -0.24
C ASN A 36 8.74 -4.97 0.60
N THR A 37 8.47 -3.84 -0.06
CA THR A 37 7.81 -2.70 0.56
C THR A 37 6.47 -2.43 -0.10
N LEU A 38 5.51 -2.02 0.72
CA LEU A 38 4.25 -1.44 0.28
C LEU A 38 3.92 -0.28 1.21
N GLY A 39 3.47 0.85 0.67
CA GLY A 39 2.97 1.93 1.49
C GLY A 39 2.08 2.90 0.72
N CYS A 40 1.21 3.58 1.44
CA CYS A 40 0.25 4.52 0.87
C CYS A 40 -0.12 5.65 1.82
N LEU A 41 -0.57 6.76 1.24
CA LEU A 41 -1.14 7.91 1.91
C LEU A 41 -2.65 7.90 1.75
N ILE A 42 -3.37 7.63 2.83
CA ILE A 42 -4.84 7.57 2.87
C ILE A 42 -5.31 8.64 3.86
N ASP A 43 -6.14 9.58 3.40
CA ASP A 43 -6.72 10.65 4.23
C ASP A 43 -5.72 11.42 5.10
N GLY A 44 -4.52 11.62 4.58
CA GLY A 44 -3.45 12.28 5.32
C GLY A 44 -2.81 11.39 6.39
N TRP A 45 -2.78 10.07 6.21
CA TRP A 45 -2.03 9.16 7.06
C TRP A 45 -1.20 8.21 6.22
N VAL A 46 0.09 8.06 6.57
CA VAL A 46 0.97 7.09 5.91
C VAL A 46 0.80 5.73 6.56
N TYR A 47 0.52 4.74 5.72
CA TYR A 47 0.48 3.34 6.08
C TYR A 47 1.56 2.59 5.30
N SER A 48 2.25 1.66 5.96
CA SER A 48 3.37 0.94 5.36
C SER A 48 3.44 -0.48 5.92
N SER A 49 3.71 -1.44 5.04
CA SER A 49 3.75 -2.86 5.40
C SER A 49 4.93 -3.18 6.32
N GLY A 50 6.06 -2.49 6.18
CA GLY A 50 7.37 -2.84 6.72
C GLY A 50 7.38 -3.63 8.03
N ARG A 51 6.99 -3.03 9.16
CA ARG A 51 7.05 -3.69 10.48
C ARG A 51 5.94 -4.70 10.75
N TYR A 52 4.91 -4.71 9.92
CA TYR A 52 3.69 -5.50 10.10
C TYR A 52 3.72 -6.76 9.25
N SER A 53 4.12 -6.66 7.99
CA SER A 53 4.21 -7.80 7.08
C SER A 53 5.16 -7.57 5.91
N ILE A 54 5.55 -8.68 5.30
CA ILE A 54 6.10 -8.71 3.95
C ILE A 54 4.89 -8.73 3.00
N PRO A 55 4.74 -7.74 2.10
CA PRO A 55 3.66 -7.73 1.14
C PRO A 55 3.74 -8.97 0.25
N SER A 56 2.60 -9.54 -0.11
CA SER A 56 2.51 -10.74 -0.91
C SER A 56 1.81 -10.47 -2.24
N VAL A 57 2.14 -11.28 -3.23
CA VAL A 57 1.61 -11.17 -4.59
C VAL A 57 1.07 -12.52 -5.01
N SER A 58 -0.14 -12.55 -5.55
CA SER A 58 -0.69 -13.73 -6.20
C SER A 58 -1.21 -13.41 -7.60
N PHE A 59 -1.26 -14.43 -8.44
CA PHE A 59 -1.62 -14.32 -9.85
C PHE A 59 -2.84 -15.16 -10.13
N PHE A 60 -3.83 -14.59 -10.81
CA PHE A 60 -5.02 -15.28 -11.24
C PHE A 60 -5.35 -14.89 -12.67
N ASN A 61 -5.83 -15.83 -13.48
CA ASN A 61 -6.21 -15.61 -14.88
C ASN A 61 -7.62 -16.12 -15.10
N ASP A 62 -8.43 -15.36 -15.84
CA ASP A 62 -9.63 -15.86 -16.49
C ASP A 62 -9.43 -15.91 -18.02
N GLU A 63 -10.51 -16.11 -18.78
CA GLU A 63 -10.43 -16.18 -20.25
C GLU A 63 -10.03 -14.85 -20.92
N GLU A 64 -10.27 -13.71 -20.26
CA GLU A 64 -10.12 -12.37 -20.82
C GLU A 64 -8.95 -11.59 -20.19
N ASN A 65 -8.67 -11.82 -18.90
CA ASN A 65 -7.84 -10.95 -18.08
C ASN A 65 -6.81 -11.69 -17.23
N HIS A 66 -5.68 -11.02 -17.02
CA HIS A 66 -4.63 -11.38 -16.08
C HIS A 66 -4.71 -10.48 -14.84
N TYR A 67 -4.84 -11.06 -13.66
CA TYR A 67 -4.94 -10.33 -12.41
C TYR A 67 -3.71 -10.56 -11.53
N VAL A 68 -3.30 -9.48 -10.88
CA VAL A 68 -2.26 -9.52 -9.85
C VAL A 68 -2.83 -8.94 -8.57
N THR A 69 -3.00 -9.79 -7.57
CA THR A 69 -3.46 -9.39 -6.25
C THR A 69 -2.26 -9.04 -5.39
N ILE A 70 -2.33 -7.91 -4.70
CA ILE A 70 -1.32 -7.46 -3.73
C ILE A 70 -1.97 -7.31 -2.36
N ASP A 71 -1.38 -7.98 -1.37
CA ASP A 71 -1.86 -8.01 0.01
C ASP A 71 -0.74 -7.61 0.97
N ALA A 72 -1.05 -6.76 1.94
CA ALA A 72 -0.13 -6.46 3.04
C ALA A 72 -0.86 -6.08 4.33
N GLU A 73 -0.39 -6.56 5.47
CA GLU A 73 -0.72 -5.93 6.76
C GLU A 73 0.04 -4.61 6.87
N ILE A 74 -0.67 -3.53 7.17
CA ILE A 74 -0.16 -2.15 7.25
C ILE A 74 -0.47 -1.49 8.61
N GLY A 75 -0.96 -2.29 9.55
CA GLY A 75 -1.31 -1.92 10.90
C GLY A 75 -1.66 -3.17 11.71
N VAL A 76 -1.81 -3.03 13.05
CA VAL A 76 -2.16 -4.18 13.93
C VAL A 76 -3.52 -4.79 13.57
N PHE A 77 -4.42 -4.00 13.00
CA PHE A 77 -5.77 -4.42 12.63
C PHE A 77 -6.14 -4.06 11.18
N ASN A 78 -5.17 -3.56 10.40
CA ASN A 78 -5.43 -3.03 9.07
C ASN A 78 -4.55 -3.76 8.06
N SER A 79 -5.17 -4.22 6.99
CA SER A 79 -4.53 -4.72 5.78
C SER A 79 -4.85 -3.81 4.61
N LEU A 80 -3.98 -3.79 3.60
CA LEU A 80 -4.28 -3.24 2.29
C LEU A 80 -4.39 -4.40 1.30
N HIS A 81 -5.51 -4.41 0.58
CA HIS A 81 -5.75 -5.30 -0.55
C HIS A 81 -5.93 -4.46 -1.81
N LEU A 82 -5.42 -4.92 -2.94
CA LEU A 82 -5.71 -4.36 -4.26
C LEU A 82 -5.46 -5.39 -5.37
N VAL A 83 -6.28 -5.36 -6.42
CA VAL A 83 -6.20 -6.27 -7.56
C VAL A 83 -5.88 -5.48 -8.82
N LEU A 84 -4.70 -5.68 -9.40
CA LEU A 84 -4.30 -5.07 -10.67
C LEU A 84 -4.91 -5.84 -11.84
N VAL A 85 -5.54 -5.14 -12.78
CA VAL A 85 -6.16 -5.72 -13.97
C VAL A 85 -5.25 -5.54 -15.18
N ASN A 86 -4.79 -6.65 -15.78
CA ASN A 86 -3.87 -6.69 -16.91
C ASN A 86 -2.59 -5.84 -16.74
N PRO A 87 -1.86 -5.94 -15.61
CA PRO A 87 -0.66 -5.14 -15.41
C PRO A 87 0.42 -5.48 -16.44
N ARG A 88 1.11 -4.44 -16.93
CA ARG A 88 2.22 -4.56 -17.89
C ARG A 88 3.35 -3.63 -17.50
N GLN A 89 4.59 -4.13 -17.53
CA GLN A 89 5.76 -3.30 -17.24
C GLN A 89 5.81 -2.06 -18.16
N GLY A 90 5.99 -0.90 -17.55
CA GLY A 90 6.07 0.40 -18.21
C GLY A 90 4.71 1.02 -18.58
N ALA A 91 3.59 0.42 -18.15
CA ALA A 91 2.24 0.88 -18.50
C ALA A 91 1.40 1.17 -17.25
N ASN A 92 0.33 1.95 -17.47
CA ASN A 92 -0.73 2.10 -16.48
C ASN A 92 -1.71 0.93 -16.62
N CYS A 93 -2.27 0.51 -15.49
CA CYS A 93 -3.39 -0.42 -15.43
C CYS A 93 -4.37 0.05 -14.35
N THR A 94 -5.60 -0.43 -14.42
CA THR A 94 -6.59 -0.23 -13.35
C THR A 94 -6.26 -1.16 -12.19
N TYR A 95 -6.48 -0.69 -10.97
CA TYR A 95 -6.65 -1.57 -9.83
C TYR A 95 -8.10 -1.54 -9.36
N THR A 96 -8.60 -2.69 -8.93
CA THR A 96 -9.96 -2.91 -8.42
C THR A 96 -9.91 -3.61 -7.08
N ASP A 97 -11.07 -3.74 -6.44
CA ASP A 97 -11.23 -4.47 -5.16
C ASP A 97 -10.24 -3.94 -4.11
N ALA A 98 -10.06 -2.63 -4.07
CA ALA A 98 -9.18 -2.02 -3.11
C ALA A 98 -9.86 -2.02 -1.74
N ALA A 99 -9.17 -2.47 -0.70
CA ALA A 99 -9.72 -2.48 0.66
C ALA A 99 -8.67 -2.10 1.70
N PHE A 100 -9.10 -1.33 2.70
CA PHE A 100 -8.33 -0.98 3.89
C PHE A 100 -9.00 -1.60 5.11
N GLY A 101 -8.44 -2.69 5.63
CA GLY A 101 -9.03 -3.48 6.70
C GLY A 101 -10.38 -4.08 6.27
N ARG A 102 -11.49 -3.48 6.74
CA ARG A 102 -12.87 -3.91 6.39
C ARG A 102 -13.61 -2.89 5.54
N GLU A 103 -12.94 -1.82 5.14
CA GLU A 103 -13.52 -0.73 4.37
C GLU A 103 -13.11 -0.87 2.92
N ASP A 104 -14.10 -0.95 2.03
CA ASP A 104 -13.89 -0.91 0.59
C ASP A 104 -13.43 0.49 0.21
N LEU A 105 -12.39 0.56 -0.61
CA LEU A 105 -11.87 1.77 -1.20
C LEU A 105 -12.29 1.84 -2.67
N GLU A 106 -12.28 3.06 -3.22
CA GLU A 106 -12.53 3.25 -4.64
C GLU A 106 -11.41 2.64 -5.49
N ASP A 107 -11.80 2.10 -6.64
CA ASP A 107 -10.90 1.69 -7.71
C ASP A 107 -10.01 2.87 -8.16
N GLY A 108 -8.89 2.54 -8.80
CA GLY A 108 -7.96 3.57 -9.26
C GLY A 108 -7.00 3.08 -10.31
N GLU A 109 -5.88 3.78 -10.44
CA GLU A 109 -4.85 3.48 -11.42
C GLU A 109 -3.53 3.16 -10.74
N ALA A 110 -2.81 2.21 -11.32
CA ALA A 110 -1.44 1.86 -10.97
C ALA A 110 -0.53 2.04 -12.20
N HIS A 111 0.68 2.57 -11.99
CA HIS A 111 1.74 2.58 -12.98
C HIS A 111 2.79 1.53 -12.61
N ILE A 112 2.98 0.54 -13.48
CA ILE A 112 3.89 -0.58 -13.23
C ILE A 112 5.28 -0.22 -13.75
N THR A 113 6.24 -0.02 -12.85
CA THR A 113 7.62 0.33 -13.20
C THR A 113 8.47 -0.90 -13.50
N ARG A 114 8.22 -2.03 -12.82
CA ARG A 114 8.91 -3.31 -13.05
C ARG A 114 7.91 -4.46 -12.91
N MET A 115 7.97 -5.44 -13.80
CA MET A 115 7.24 -6.70 -13.70
C MET A 115 7.95 -7.76 -14.56
N ASP A 116 8.98 -8.38 -13.99
CA ASP A 116 9.96 -9.19 -14.75
C ASP A 116 9.92 -10.69 -14.45
N GLY A 117 8.81 -11.16 -13.85
CA GLY A 117 8.66 -12.54 -13.42
C GLY A 117 9.24 -12.82 -12.03
N THR A 118 9.99 -11.89 -11.43
CA THR A 118 10.54 -12.03 -10.06
C THR A 118 10.17 -10.89 -9.13
N ILE A 119 10.06 -9.68 -9.67
CA ILE A 119 9.75 -8.46 -8.94
C ILE A 119 8.61 -7.74 -9.65
N ILE A 120 7.65 -7.23 -8.87
CA ILE A 120 6.65 -6.27 -9.33
C ILE A 120 6.80 -4.99 -8.51
N SER A 121 6.91 -3.86 -9.21
CA SER A 121 7.08 -2.55 -8.60
C SER A 121 6.21 -1.54 -9.31
N GLY A 122 5.73 -0.54 -8.59
CA GLY A 122 4.86 0.47 -9.15
C GLY A 122 4.39 1.51 -8.15
N THR A 123 3.62 2.46 -8.68
CA THR A 123 2.91 3.48 -7.91
C THR A 123 1.42 3.36 -8.18
N PHE A 124 0.58 3.76 -7.25
CA PHE A 124 -0.87 3.73 -7.43
C PHE A 124 -1.58 4.87 -6.72
N SER A 125 -2.75 5.24 -7.20
CA SER A 125 -3.60 6.28 -6.61
C SER A 125 -5.05 6.14 -7.11
N GLY A 126 -6.01 6.57 -6.30
CA GLY A 126 -7.43 6.50 -6.60
C GLY A 126 -8.26 6.72 -5.34
N GLY A 127 -9.40 7.40 -5.47
CA GLY A 127 -10.26 7.78 -4.35
C GLY A 127 -9.53 8.45 -3.17
N SER A 128 -9.57 7.79 -2.02
CA SER A 128 -8.92 8.23 -0.78
C SER A 128 -7.39 8.00 -0.78
N ILE A 129 -6.88 7.10 -1.61
CA ILE A 129 -5.45 6.86 -1.76
C ILE A 129 -4.84 7.95 -2.65
N LYS A 130 -4.10 8.88 -2.03
CA LYS A 130 -3.46 9.99 -2.76
C LYS A 130 -2.14 9.61 -3.40
N GLU A 131 -1.38 8.75 -2.73
CA GLU A 131 -0.12 8.25 -3.24
C GLU A 131 0.16 6.87 -2.65
N GLY A 132 0.46 5.89 -3.49
CA GLY A 132 0.79 4.53 -3.12
C GLY A 132 2.01 4.04 -3.87
N ARG A 133 2.80 3.17 -3.23
CA ARG A 133 4.04 2.60 -3.77
C ARG A 133 4.17 1.15 -3.35
N PHE A 134 4.63 0.30 -4.24
CA PHE A 134 4.99 -1.08 -3.93
C PHE A 134 6.25 -1.49 -4.68
N ASP A 135 7.07 -2.32 -4.05
CA ASP A 135 8.24 -2.98 -4.64
C ASP A 135 8.40 -4.36 -4.00
N ILE A 136 7.91 -5.40 -4.67
CA ILE A 136 7.68 -6.71 -4.09
C ILE A 136 8.38 -7.78 -4.90
N LYS A 137 9.19 -8.60 -4.22
CA LYS A 137 9.79 -9.81 -4.78
C LYS A 137 8.86 -10.99 -4.50
N TYR A 138 8.34 -11.61 -5.56
CA TYR A 138 7.31 -12.66 -5.46
C TYR A 138 7.74 -14.02 -6.03
N ARG A 139 8.90 -14.10 -6.68
CA ARG A 139 9.55 -15.37 -7.04
C ARG A 139 11.05 -15.26 -6.83
N GLU A 140 11.67 -16.39 -6.54
CA GLU A 140 13.12 -16.50 -6.63
C GLU A 140 13.54 -16.63 -8.09
N LYS A 141 14.67 -16.02 -8.45
CA LYS A 141 15.26 -16.26 -9.77
C LYS A 141 15.60 -17.75 -9.85
N PRO A 142 15.11 -18.49 -10.86
CA PRO A 142 15.57 -19.85 -11.05
C PRO A 142 17.09 -19.83 -11.26
N GLU A 143 17.83 -20.63 -10.48
CA GLU A 143 19.23 -20.88 -10.75
C GLU A 143 19.33 -21.61 -12.09
N GLY A 144 19.57 -20.87 -13.18
CA GLY A 144 19.99 -21.44 -14.47
C GLY A 144 18.89 -21.84 -15.46
N GLY A 145 17.88 -21.00 -15.71
CA GLY A 145 17.00 -21.21 -16.87
C GLY A 145 16.19 -19.97 -17.23
N GLU A 146 16.18 -19.60 -18.53
CA GLU A 146 15.30 -18.57 -19.07
C GLU A 146 13.83 -18.91 -18.76
N ALA A 147 13.13 -17.98 -18.15
CA ALA A 147 11.68 -18.05 -18.05
C ALA A 147 11.10 -17.87 -19.46
N VAL A 148 10.53 -18.95 -19.99
CA VAL A 148 9.72 -18.90 -21.21
C VAL A 148 8.37 -18.28 -20.82
N TYR A 149 8.05 -17.14 -21.45
CA TYR A 149 6.76 -16.46 -21.34
C TYR A 149 5.70 -17.15 -22.20
#